data_AF-A0A7C5VEJ0-F1
#
_entry.id   AF-A0A7C5VEJ0-F1
#
_cell.length_a   1.000
_cell.length_b   1.000
_cell.length_c   1.000
_cell.angle_alpha   90.00
_cell.angle_beta   90.00
_cell.angle_gamma   90.00
#
_symmetry.space_group_name_H-M   'P 1'
#
loop_
_entity.id
_entity.type
_entity.pdbx_description
1 polymer ?
#
loop_
_entity_poly.entity_id
_entity_poly.type
_entity_poly.pdbx_seq_one_letter_code
_entity_poly.pdbx_strand_id
1 'polypeptide(L)'
;MTESTPKPSRWMKYLGLRRREGKYLPFVPTVWGWVVIVGMVGVIGSLAFAEYSMQPDFCRSCHIMEPYYKAWHESSHKDVPCTYCHFEPGIEKTLYGKWQASSQAVKYITNTYGSKPHAEVRDSSCMRDGCHERRLLEGKVAWEVPSVRGGHVTIRFDHAPHLQQERRGKQLRCVSCHSQIVQGQHIVVTLDTCFLCHFKGFEHGRHEETLGGCKACHGSPKSAVRLPTGDFEHAQYVDRGVACENCHADVVKGDGAVPRQTCWNCH
;
A
#
# COMPACT_ATOMS: atom_id res chain seq x y z
N MET A 1 -39.48 -35.11 58.63
CA MET A 1 -39.87 -34.17 57.57
C MET A 1 -38.67 -34.04 56.64
N THR A 2 -38.67 -34.78 55.53
CA THR A 2 -37.60 -34.71 54.53
C THR A 2 -37.92 -33.57 53.58
N GLU A 3 -37.25 -32.43 53.76
CA GLU A 3 -37.31 -31.31 52.83
C GLU A 3 -36.92 -31.78 51.43
N SER A 4 -37.90 -31.84 50.53
CA SER A 4 -37.66 -32.13 49.12
C SER A 4 -36.92 -30.95 48.50
N THR A 5 -35.63 -31.10 48.24
CA THR A 5 -34.88 -30.07 47.49
C THR A 5 -35.58 -29.82 46.14
N PRO A 6 -35.88 -28.55 45.79
CA PRO A 6 -36.62 -28.24 44.57
C PRO A 6 -35.82 -28.70 43.35
N LYS A 7 -36.43 -29.52 42.48
CA LYS A 7 -35.80 -30.00 41.25
C LYS A 7 -35.25 -28.79 40.47
N PRO A 8 -33.98 -28.82 40.02
CA PRO A 8 -33.40 -27.69 39.29
C PRO A 8 -34.20 -27.45 38.02
N SER A 9 -34.59 -26.19 37.81
CA SER A 9 -35.35 -25.76 36.65
C SER A 9 -34.63 -26.15 35.34
N ARG A 10 -35.40 -26.51 34.29
CA ARG A 10 -34.82 -27.03 33.04
C ARG A 10 -33.78 -26.08 32.43
N TRP A 11 -33.98 -24.76 32.52
CA TRP A 11 -33.05 -23.76 32.00
C TRP A 11 -31.69 -23.76 32.73
N MET A 12 -31.67 -24.02 34.05
CA MET A 12 -30.43 -24.14 34.82
C MET A 12 -29.58 -25.32 34.34
N LYS A 13 -30.21 -26.41 33.88
CA LYS A 13 -29.48 -27.55 33.28
C LYS A 13 -28.86 -27.17 31.94
N TYR A 14 -29.58 -26.42 31.09
CA TYR A 14 -29.07 -25.98 29.79
C TYR A 14 -27.89 -25.01 29.92
N LEU A 15 -27.94 -24.07 30.87
CA LEU A 15 -26.84 -23.14 31.18
C LEU A 15 -25.74 -23.75 32.06
N GLY A 16 -25.90 -25.01 32.49
CA GLY A 16 -24.94 -25.68 33.35
C GLY A 16 -24.75 -24.99 34.70
N LEU A 17 -25.82 -24.53 35.33
CA LEU A 17 -25.80 -23.88 36.65
C LEU A 17 -26.44 -24.80 37.70
N ARG A 18 -25.84 -24.85 38.89
CA ARG A 18 -26.41 -25.51 40.07
C ARG A 18 -26.64 -24.48 41.17
N ARG A 19 -27.85 -24.50 41.74
CA ARG A 19 -28.20 -23.66 42.89
C ARG A 19 -27.52 -24.19 44.15
N ARG A 20 -26.94 -23.31 44.96
CA ARG A 20 -26.33 -23.62 46.26
C ARG A 20 -27.10 -22.88 47.34
N GLU A 21 -27.75 -23.63 48.23
CA GLU A 21 -28.54 -23.06 49.32
C GLU A 21 -27.63 -22.56 50.46
N GLY A 22 -27.99 -21.44 51.08
CA GLY A 22 -27.29 -20.87 52.25
C GLY A 22 -25.94 -20.18 51.97
N LYS A 23 -25.61 -19.81 50.73
CA LYS A 23 -24.36 -19.09 50.38
C LYS A 23 -24.61 -17.79 49.63
N TYR A 24 -23.69 -16.83 49.80
CA TYR A 24 -23.73 -15.51 49.13
C TYR A 24 -23.71 -15.59 47.59
N LEU A 25 -23.06 -16.61 47.00
CA LEU A 25 -23.23 -16.95 45.58
C LEU A 25 -24.23 -18.11 45.46
N PRO A 26 -25.50 -17.83 45.10
CA PRO A 26 -26.54 -18.85 45.04
C PRO A 26 -26.42 -19.77 43.82
N PHE A 27 -25.54 -19.47 42.86
CA PHE A 27 -25.34 -20.25 41.63
C PHE A 27 -23.86 -20.55 41.41
N VAL A 28 -23.55 -21.80 41.09
CA VAL A 28 -22.20 -22.24 40.69
C VAL A 28 -22.27 -23.00 39.36
N PRO A 29 -21.27 -22.86 38.48
CA PRO A 29 -21.21 -23.65 37.26
C PRO A 29 -21.07 -25.15 37.60
N THR A 30 -21.82 -25.99 36.90
CA THR A 30 -21.58 -27.42 36.83
C THR A 30 -20.41 -27.71 35.90
N VAL A 31 -19.99 -28.97 35.79
CA VAL A 31 -18.97 -29.38 34.80
C VAL A 31 -19.38 -28.96 33.38
N TRP A 32 -20.67 -29.09 33.04
CA TRP A 32 -21.21 -28.60 31.78
C TRP A 32 -21.16 -27.07 31.65
N GLY A 33 -21.48 -26.34 32.73
CA GLY A 33 -21.36 -24.88 32.74
C GLY A 33 -19.93 -24.40 32.53
N TRP A 34 -18.95 -25.08 33.11
CA TRP A 34 -17.54 -24.82 32.86
C TRP A 34 -17.12 -25.11 31.43
N VAL A 35 -17.60 -26.19 30.81
CA VAL A 35 -17.34 -26.49 29.38
C VAL A 35 -17.89 -25.39 28.48
N VAL A 36 -19.12 -24.92 28.74
CA VAL A 36 -19.73 -23.81 27.97
C VAL A 36 -18.95 -22.51 28.15
N ILE A 37 -18.54 -22.18 29.39
CA ILE A 37 -17.76 -20.97 29.67
C ILE A 37 -16.39 -21.04 28.98
N VAL A 38 -15.66 -22.15 29.09
CA VAL A 38 -14.36 -22.33 28.43
C VAL A 38 -14.50 -22.27 26.91
N GLY A 39 -15.53 -22.91 26.36
CA GLY A 39 -15.83 -22.84 24.92
C GLY A 39 -16.10 -21.41 24.47
N MET A 40 -16.94 -20.68 25.20
CA MET A 40 -17.26 -19.27 24.89
C MET A 40 -16.03 -18.36 25.00
N VAL A 41 -15.23 -18.50 26.06
CA VAL A 41 -13.98 -17.76 26.23
C VAL A 41 -12.99 -18.10 25.11
N GLY A 42 -12.90 -19.37 24.71
CA GLY A 42 -12.06 -19.81 23.61
C GLY A 42 -12.46 -19.19 22.27
N VAL A 43 -13.76 -19.13 21.97
CA VAL A 43 -14.28 -18.48 20.75
C VAL A 43 -13.99 -16.98 20.77
N ILE A 44 -14.33 -16.30 21.88
CA ILE A 44 -14.09 -14.85 22.01
C ILE A 44 -12.60 -14.54 21.89
N GLY A 45 -11.74 -15.29 22.58
CA GLY A 45 -10.30 -15.13 22.51
C GLY A 45 -9.74 -15.36 21.10
N SER A 46 -10.27 -16.35 20.37
CA SER A 46 -9.86 -16.64 19.00
C SER A 46 -10.23 -15.50 18.04
N LEU A 47 -11.44 -14.94 18.17
CA LEU A 47 -11.88 -13.80 17.37
C LEU A 47 -11.06 -12.54 17.69
N ALA A 48 -10.82 -12.27 18.97
CA ALA A 48 -9.99 -11.14 19.39
C ALA A 48 -8.56 -11.25 18.85
N PHE A 49 -7.96 -12.45 18.90
CA PHE A 49 -6.64 -12.70 18.33
C PHE A 49 -6.64 -12.59 16.79
N ALA A 50 -7.69 -13.07 16.14
CA ALA A 50 -7.84 -12.96 14.69
C ALA A 50 -7.90 -11.49 14.23
N GLU A 51 -8.49 -10.60 15.03
CA GLU A 51 -8.49 -9.15 14.78
C GLU A 51 -7.14 -8.50 15.09
N TYR A 52 -6.56 -8.80 16.26
CA TYR A 52 -5.26 -8.28 16.66
C TYR A 52 -4.14 -8.64 15.68
N SER A 53 -4.14 -9.88 15.17
CA SER A 53 -3.14 -10.37 14.20
C SER A 53 -3.22 -9.70 12.82
N MET A 54 -4.21 -8.82 12.59
CA MET A 54 -4.34 -8.01 11.37
C MET A 54 -3.90 -6.57 11.55
N GLN A 55 -3.53 -6.16 12.77
CA GLN A 55 -3.11 -4.81 13.08
C GLN A 55 -1.62 -4.58 12.75
N PRO A 56 -1.22 -3.35 12.35
CA PRO A 56 0.17 -3.02 12.05
C PRO A 56 1.17 -3.35 13.17
N ASP A 57 0.76 -3.19 14.44
CA ASP A 57 1.61 -3.49 15.60
C ASP A 57 1.92 -4.98 15.75
N PHE A 58 1.00 -5.86 15.36
CA PHE A 58 1.29 -7.29 15.33
C PHE A 58 2.38 -7.59 14.29
N CYS A 59 2.29 -6.98 13.10
CA CYS A 59 3.32 -7.13 12.07
C CYS A 59 4.68 -6.60 12.55
N ARG A 60 4.70 -5.45 13.25
CA ARG A 60 5.92 -4.86 13.83
C ARG A 60 6.63 -5.78 14.83
N SER A 61 5.91 -6.70 15.47
CA SER A 61 6.53 -7.64 16.43
C SER A 61 7.55 -8.59 15.79
N CYS A 62 7.53 -8.76 14.47
CA CYS A 62 8.58 -9.43 13.71
C CYS A 62 9.68 -8.45 13.31
N HIS A 63 10.95 -8.71 13.68
CA HIS A 63 12.07 -7.80 13.39
C HIS A 63 12.20 -7.46 11.89
N ILE A 64 11.89 -8.43 11.01
CA ILE A 64 12.00 -8.28 9.56
C ILE A 64 11.00 -7.25 9.00
N MET A 65 9.92 -7.00 9.72
CA MET A 65 8.86 -6.07 9.32
C MET A 65 9.10 -4.65 9.81
N GLU A 66 10.03 -4.42 10.75
CA GLU A 66 10.24 -3.11 11.35
C GLU A 66 10.54 -1.99 10.34
N PRO A 67 11.40 -2.18 9.32
CA PRO A 67 11.65 -1.14 8.31
C PRO A 67 10.40 -0.82 7.49
N TYR A 68 9.58 -1.82 7.18
CA TYR A 68 8.33 -1.65 6.42
C TYR A 68 7.26 -0.94 7.25
N TYR A 69 7.18 -1.26 8.55
CA TYR A 69 6.30 -0.56 9.48
C TYR A 69 6.67 0.92 9.56
N LYS A 70 7.97 1.26 9.69
CA LYS A 70 8.42 2.66 9.72
C LYS A 70 8.06 3.41 8.45
N ALA A 71 8.36 2.82 7.29
CA ALA A 71 8.01 3.38 5.99
C ALA A 71 6.50 3.62 5.83
N TRP A 72 5.67 2.66 6.26
CA TRP A 72 4.22 2.80 6.30
C TRP A 72 3.77 3.92 7.25
N HIS A 73 4.36 4.00 8.43
CA HIS A 73 4.02 4.98 9.46
C HIS A 73 4.32 6.43 9.05
N GLU A 74 5.33 6.62 8.20
CA GLU A 74 5.69 7.92 7.61
C GLU A 74 4.92 8.23 6.32
N SER A 75 4.16 7.27 5.78
CA SER A 75 3.42 7.42 4.53
C SER A 75 2.05 8.08 4.71
N SER A 76 1.41 8.42 3.59
CA SER A 76 0.01 8.86 3.56
C SER A 76 -0.99 7.78 3.98
N HIS A 77 -0.57 6.51 4.07
CA HIS A 77 -1.41 5.38 4.43
C HIS A 77 -1.24 4.91 5.88
N LYS A 78 -0.57 5.70 6.74
CA LYS A 78 -0.27 5.36 8.15
C LYS A 78 -1.48 5.06 9.04
N ASP A 79 -2.69 5.39 8.59
CA ASP A 79 -3.94 5.13 9.32
C ASP A 79 -4.74 3.96 8.69
N VAL A 80 -4.15 3.27 7.71
CA VAL A 80 -4.74 2.10 7.03
C VAL A 80 -4.03 0.83 7.47
N PRO A 81 -4.73 -0.19 8.00
CA PRO A 81 -4.09 -1.44 8.41
C PRO A 81 -3.36 -2.13 7.25
N CYS A 82 -2.21 -2.77 7.51
CA CYS A 82 -1.41 -3.42 6.47
C CYS A 82 -2.23 -4.44 5.65
N THR A 83 -3.11 -5.17 6.33
CA THR A 83 -3.99 -6.18 5.74
C THR A 83 -5.02 -5.60 4.77
N TYR A 84 -5.34 -4.30 4.87
CA TYR A 84 -6.20 -3.63 3.89
C TYR A 84 -5.54 -3.42 2.53
N CYS A 85 -4.24 -3.64 2.40
CA CYS A 85 -3.59 -3.68 1.09
C CYS A 85 -3.14 -5.10 0.76
N HIS A 86 -2.53 -5.76 1.74
CA HIS A 86 -1.90 -7.06 1.56
C HIS A 86 -2.88 -8.23 1.46
N PHE A 87 -4.12 -8.10 1.94
CA PHE A 87 -5.18 -9.10 1.74
C PHE A 87 -6.24 -8.54 0.78
N GLU A 88 -6.45 -9.24 -0.32
CA GLU A 88 -7.49 -8.88 -1.30
C GLU A 88 -8.89 -8.89 -0.63
N PRO A 89 -9.78 -7.94 -0.95
CA PRO A 89 -11.12 -7.89 -0.37
C PRO A 89 -11.92 -9.19 -0.62
N GLY A 90 -12.77 -9.54 0.35
CA GLY A 90 -13.59 -10.75 0.33
C GLY A 90 -13.17 -11.78 1.38
N ILE A 91 -14.14 -12.53 1.90
CA ILE A 91 -13.92 -13.46 3.02
C ILE A 91 -12.93 -14.56 2.65
N GLU A 92 -13.10 -15.19 1.48
CA GLU A 92 -12.22 -16.26 1.00
C GLU A 92 -10.77 -15.75 0.83
N LYS A 93 -10.61 -14.57 0.24
CA LYS A 93 -9.30 -13.95 0.01
C LYS A 93 -8.63 -13.52 1.32
N THR A 94 -9.41 -13.05 2.29
CA THR A 94 -8.93 -12.74 3.63
C THR A 94 -8.44 -13.99 4.35
N LEU A 95 -9.16 -15.11 4.25
CA LEU A 95 -8.74 -16.39 4.81
C LEU A 95 -7.45 -16.89 4.15
N TYR A 96 -7.35 -16.76 2.83
CA TYR A 96 -6.13 -17.09 2.09
C TYR A 96 -4.94 -16.21 2.51
N GLY A 97 -5.15 -14.89 2.66
CA GLY A 97 -4.15 -13.96 3.17
C GLY A 97 -3.69 -14.32 4.59
N LYS A 98 -4.62 -14.69 5.47
CA LYS A 98 -4.30 -15.18 6.83
C LYS A 98 -3.50 -16.48 6.81
N TRP A 99 -3.81 -17.40 5.90
CA TRP A 99 -3.01 -18.62 5.71
C TRP A 99 -1.58 -18.30 5.26
N GLN A 100 -1.43 -17.40 4.28
CA GLN A 100 -0.11 -16.95 3.82
C GLN A 100 0.66 -16.27 4.95
N ALA A 101 0.04 -15.35 5.70
CA ALA A 101 0.66 -14.68 6.84
C ALA A 101 1.11 -15.68 7.93
N SER A 102 0.26 -16.67 8.25
CA SER A 102 0.60 -17.75 9.17
C SER A 102 1.82 -18.55 8.70
N SER A 103 1.90 -18.85 7.40
CA SER A 103 3.07 -19.54 6.84
C SER A 103 4.36 -18.72 6.97
N GLN A 104 4.28 -17.39 6.85
CA GLN A 104 5.42 -16.51 7.05
C GLN A 104 5.80 -16.40 8.53
N ALA A 105 4.83 -16.39 9.44
CA ALA A 105 5.08 -16.44 10.88
C ALA A 105 5.80 -17.73 11.27
N VAL A 106 5.40 -18.88 10.73
CA VAL A 106 6.11 -20.16 10.94
C VAL A 106 7.54 -20.07 10.43
N LYS A 107 7.77 -19.59 9.21
CA LYS A 107 9.13 -19.43 8.66
C LYS A 107 9.99 -18.50 9.49
N TYR A 108 9.41 -17.41 10.01
CA TYR A 108 10.08 -16.49 10.92
C TYR A 108 10.51 -17.20 12.21
N ILE A 109 9.60 -17.93 12.85
CA ILE A 109 9.88 -18.69 14.08
C ILE A 109 10.94 -19.78 13.84
N THR A 110 10.90 -20.45 12.69
CA THR A 110 11.88 -21.50 12.35
C THR A 110 13.16 -20.99 11.71
N ASN A 111 13.34 -19.67 11.57
CA ASN A 111 14.47 -19.04 10.87
C ASN A 111 14.69 -19.54 9.43
N THR A 112 13.63 -19.92 8.72
CA THR A 112 13.66 -20.39 7.33
C THR A 112 13.09 -19.36 6.34
N TYR A 113 12.98 -18.11 6.78
CA TYR A 113 12.51 -17.01 5.95
C TYR A 113 13.62 -16.50 5.01
N GLY A 114 13.23 -16.05 3.82
CA GLY A 114 14.15 -15.39 2.89
C GLY A 114 14.45 -13.95 3.34
N SER A 115 15.59 -13.41 2.94
CA SER A 115 16.00 -12.03 3.24
C SER A 115 15.21 -10.96 2.48
N LYS A 116 14.30 -11.35 1.57
CA LYS A 116 13.58 -10.47 0.65
C LYS A 116 12.07 -10.73 0.73
N PRO A 117 11.37 -10.22 1.76
CA PRO A 117 9.93 -10.29 1.78
C PRO A 117 9.38 -9.43 0.64
N HIS A 118 8.57 -10.03 -0.22
CA HIS A 118 7.83 -9.32 -1.25
C HIS A 118 6.34 -9.56 -1.02
N ALA A 119 5.54 -8.56 -1.31
CA ALA A 119 4.10 -8.66 -1.31
C ALA A 119 3.57 -8.10 -2.63
N GLU A 120 2.64 -8.84 -3.22
CA GLU A 120 1.91 -8.38 -4.39
C GLU A 120 0.58 -7.79 -3.92
N VAL A 121 0.40 -6.49 -4.12
CA VAL A 121 -0.87 -5.80 -3.84
C VAL A 121 -1.67 -5.73 -5.14
N ARG A 122 -2.89 -6.25 -5.10
CA ARG A 122 -3.82 -6.20 -6.24
C ARG A 122 -4.56 -4.87 -6.28
N ASP A 123 -4.90 -4.40 -7.47
CA ASP A 123 -5.64 -3.13 -7.66
C ASP A 123 -7.01 -3.17 -6.94
N SER A 124 -7.63 -4.35 -6.80
CA SER A 124 -8.84 -4.58 -6.00
C SER A 124 -8.67 -4.16 -4.53
N SER A 125 -7.46 -4.29 -3.96
CA SER A 125 -7.18 -3.78 -2.62
C SER A 125 -7.17 -2.26 -2.56
N CYS A 126 -6.68 -1.57 -3.60
CA CYS A 126 -6.66 -0.12 -3.66
C CYS A 126 -8.07 0.45 -3.88
N MET A 127 -8.88 -0.21 -4.71
CA MET A 127 -10.22 0.22 -5.10
C MET A 127 -11.35 -0.32 -4.22
N ARG A 128 -11.00 -0.92 -3.09
CA ARG A 128 -12.00 -1.40 -2.13
C ARG A 128 -12.86 -0.26 -1.60
N ASP A 129 -14.01 -0.63 -1.07
CA ASP A 129 -14.92 0.30 -0.43
C ASP A 129 -14.22 1.07 0.72
N GLY A 130 -14.39 2.38 0.76
CA GLY A 130 -13.74 3.35 1.64
C GLY A 130 -12.37 3.85 1.17
N CYS A 131 -11.84 3.36 0.04
CA CYS A 131 -10.51 3.72 -0.46
C CYS A 131 -10.58 4.47 -1.80
N HIS A 132 -10.07 3.90 -2.90
CA HIS A 132 -10.03 4.53 -4.22
C HIS A 132 -11.21 4.12 -5.13
N GLU A 133 -12.43 4.10 -4.60
CA GLU A 133 -13.64 3.59 -5.28
C GLU A 133 -14.01 4.33 -6.57
N ARG A 134 -13.70 5.63 -6.67
CA ARG A 134 -14.22 6.52 -7.74
C ARG A 134 -13.14 7.17 -8.59
N ARG A 135 -11.93 6.61 -8.66
CA ARG A 135 -10.79 7.32 -9.26
C ARG A 135 -9.79 6.48 -10.05
N LEU A 136 -10.26 5.60 -10.92
CA LEU A 136 -9.45 5.18 -12.06
C LEU A 136 -9.56 6.13 -13.28
N LEU A 137 -10.52 7.07 -13.34
CA LEU A 137 -11.02 7.60 -14.64
C LEU A 137 -11.26 9.11 -14.79
N GLU A 138 -11.12 9.96 -13.77
CA GLU A 138 -11.30 11.43 -13.91
C GLU A 138 -10.08 12.16 -14.54
N GLY A 139 -9.19 11.40 -15.15
CA GLY A 139 -8.36 11.83 -16.28
C GLY A 139 -7.16 12.70 -15.97
N LYS A 140 -7.16 13.67 -15.05
CA LYS A 140 -6.00 14.60 -14.98
C LYS A 140 -5.68 15.00 -13.54
N VAL A 141 -4.50 14.59 -13.08
CA VAL A 141 -3.89 15.00 -11.81
C VAL A 141 -2.85 16.07 -12.10
N ALA A 142 -2.93 17.19 -11.37
CA ALA A 142 -1.86 18.17 -11.31
C ALA A 142 -0.98 17.85 -10.08
N TRP A 143 0.22 17.33 -10.32
CA TRP A 143 1.19 16.99 -9.29
C TRP A 143 2.26 18.07 -9.23
N GLU A 144 2.29 18.80 -8.12
CA GLU A 144 3.32 19.81 -7.86
C GLU A 144 4.61 19.14 -7.36
N VAL A 145 5.69 19.34 -8.09
CA VAL A 145 7.01 18.77 -7.77
C VAL A 145 8.01 19.90 -7.57
N PRO A 146 8.82 19.89 -6.50
CA PRO A 146 9.86 20.90 -6.30
C PRO A 146 10.89 20.87 -7.42
N SER A 147 11.26 22.04 -7.91
CA SER A 147 12.31 22.20 -8.92
C SER A 147 13.68 22.30 -8.27
N VAL A 148 14.68 21.67 -8.90
CA VAL A 148 16.10 21.74 -8.47
C VAL A 148 16.65 23.19 -8.49
N ARG A 149 16.01 24.08 -9.26
CA ARG A 149 16.39 25.50 -9.39
C ARG A 149 15.56 26.43 -8.48
N GLY A 150 14.79 25.87 -7.55
CA GLY A 150 13.80 26.60 -6.76
C GLY A 150 12.45 26.73 -7.47
N GLY A 151 11.37 26.82 -6.68
CA GLY A 151 9.99 26.83 -7.16
C GLY A 151 9.39 25.43 -7.36
N HIS A 152 8.24 25.37 -8.03
CA HIS A 152 7.48 24.15 -8.28
C HIS A 152 7.16 23.99 -9.76
N VAL A 153 7.10 22.74 -10.22
CA VAL A 153 6.64 22.36 -11.55
C VAL A 153 5.38 21.53 -11.42
N THR A 154 4.32 21.96 -12.09
CA THR A 154 3.08 21.19 -12.20
C THR A 154 3.22 20.13 -13.28
N ILE A 155 3.25 18.86 -12.89
CA ILE A 155 3.15 17.71 -13.79
C ILE A 155 1.69 17.33 -13.96
N ARG A 156 1.23 17.20 -15.20
CA ARG A 156 -0.10 16.74 -15.55
C ARG A 156 -0.04 15.25 -15.86
N PHE A 157 -0.76 14.44 -15.08
CA PHE A 157 -0.78 12.99 -15.24
C PHE A 157 -2.19 12.47 -15.48
N ASP A 158 -2.34 11.50 -16.39
CA ASP A 158 -3.61 10.85 -16.71
C ASP A 158 -3.52 9.34 -16.50
N HIS A 159 -4.40 8.79 -15.66
CA HIS A 159 -4.44 7.34 -15.37
C HIS A 159 -5.01 6.53 -16.54
N ALA A 160 -5.94 7.07 -17.32
CA ALA A 160 -6.64 6.36 -18.37
C ALA A 160 -5.70 5.79 -19.46
N PRO A 161 -4.82 6.58 -20.09
CA PRO A 161 -3.89 6.04 -21.08
C PRO A 161 -2.88 5.09 -20.46
N HIS A 162 -2.54 5.20 -19.18
CA HIS A 162 -1.57 4.30 -18.55
C HIS A 162 -2.17 2.96 -18.14
N LEU A 163 -3.43 2.92 -17.69
CA LEU A 163 -4.05 1.74 -17.11
C LEU A 163 -5.03 1.01 -18.05
N GLN A 164 -5.62 1.68 -19.05
CA GLN A 164 -6.59 1.04 -19.95
C GLN A 164 -5.96 0.26 -21.11
N GLN A 165 -4.70 0.53 -21.43
CA GLN A 165 -4.00 -0.06 -22.57
C GLN A 165 -2.70 -0.69 -22.10
N GLU A 166 -2.29 -1.77 -22.76
CA GLU A 166 -0.96 -2.31 -22.53
C GLU A 166 0.12 -1.31 -22.95
N ARG A 167 1.16 -1.22 -22.13
CA ARG A 167 2.34 -0.39 -22.36
C ARG A 167 3.56 -1.28 -22.41
N ARG A 168 4.21 -1.35 -23.57
CA ARG A 168 5.41 -2.19 -23.82
C ARG A 168 5.14 -3.68 -23.52
N GLY A 169 3.97 -4.18 -23.93
CA GLY A 169 3.54 -5.57 -23.71
C GLY A 169 3.24 -5.92 -22.26
N LYS A 170 2.97 -4.90 -21.42
CA LYS A 170 2.64 -5.08 -20.00
C LYS A 170 1.37 -4.30 -19.66
N GLN A 171 0.46 -4.96 -18.96
CA GLN A 171 -0.65 -4.31 -18.30
C GLN A 171 -0.13 -3.64 -17.02
N LEU A 172 -0.21 -2.31 -16.96
CA LEU A 172 0.17 -1.56 -15.77
C LEU A 172 -0.91 -1.71 -14.69
N ARG A 173 -0.46 -1.61 -13.43
CA ARG A 173 -1.27 -1.69 -12.20
C ARG A 173 -1.02 -0.46 -11.34
N CYS A 174 -1.82 -0.24 -10.30
CA CYS A 174 -1.64 0.89 -9.39
C CYS A 174 -0.21 0.91 -8.80
N VAL A 175 0.27 -0.25 -8.36
CA VAL A 175 1.61 -0.41 -7.79
C VAL A 175 2.74 -0.40 -8.81
N SER A 176 2.45 -0.31 -10.11
CA SER A 176 3.47 -0.04 -11.13
C SER A 176 4.03 1.38 -11.02
N CYS A 177 3.23 2.31 -10.47
CA CYS A 177 3.66 3.68 -10.20
C CYS A 177 3.68 4.00 -8.70
N HIS A 178 2.65 3.60 -7.96
CA HIS A 178 2.56 3.74 -6.51
C HIS A 178 3.33 2.61 -5.82
N SER A 179 4.65 2.66 -5.95
CA SER A 179 5.54 1.55 -5.63
C SER A 179 6.40 1.85 -4.40
N GLN A 180 7.22 0.87 -4.02
CA GLN A 180 8.30 1.01 -3.03
C GLN A 180 9.67 0.96 -3.73
N ILE A 181 9.84 1.69 -4.84
CA ILE A 181 11.13 1.75 -5.54
C ILE A 181 12.20 2.41 -4.66
N VAL A 182 11.82 3.44 -3.89
CA VAL A 182 12.73 4.13 -2.97
C VAL A 182 12.76 3.41 -1.63
N GLN A 183 13.96 3.02 -1.20
CA GLN A 183 14.17 2.37 0.09
C GLN A 183 13.68 3.29 1.23
N GLY A 184 12.88 2.72 2.13
CA GLY A 184 12.31 3.45 3.26
C GLY A 184 11.01 4.21 2.97
N GLN A 185 10.52 4.25 1.73
CA GLN A 185 9.20 4.82 1.41
C GLN A 185 8.16 3.72 1.20
N HIS A 186 6.89 4.03 1.38
CA HIS A 186 5.79 3.06 1.23
C HIS A 186 4.68 3.61 0.34
N ILE A 187 4.46 2.94 -0.80
CA ILE A 187 3.39 3.24 -1.79
C ILE A 187 3.41 4.72 -2.18
N VAL A 188 4.50 5.13 -2.83
CA VAL A 188 4.73 6.50 -3.27
C VAL A 188 5.00 6.55 -4.77
N VAL A 189 4.74 7.71 -5.36
CA VAL A 189 5.12 7.99 -6.75
C VAL A 189 6.31 8.94 -6.74
N THR A 190 7.36 8.59 -7.49
CA THR A 190 8.54 9.42 -7.67
C THR A 190 8.76 9.70 -9.15
N LEU A 191 9.48 10.78 -9.46
CA LEU A 191 9.83 11.14 -10.84
C LEU A 191 10.61 10.02 -11.55
N ASP A 192 11.41 9.25 -10.81
CA ASP A 192 12.18 8.13 -11.35
C ASP A 192 11.27 7.12 -12.05
N THR A 193 10.07 6.88 -11.53
CA THR A 193 9.07 5.99 -12.15
C THR A 193 8.70 6.47 -13.56
N CYS A 194 8.49 7.78 -13.72
CA CYS A 194 8.19 8.39 -15.00
C CYS A 194 9.37 8.25 -15.96
N PHE A 195 10.58 8.54 -15.49
CA PHE A 195 11.80 8.51 -16.30
C PHE A 195 12.16 7.09 -16.77
N LEU A 196 11.96 6.08 -15.92
CA LEU A 196 12.20 4.67 -16.27
C LEU A 196 11.38 4.19 -17.47
N CYS A 197 10.22 4.79 -17.74
CA CYS A 197 9.38 4.45 -18.88
C CYS A 197 9.55 5.41 -20.05
N HIS A 198 9.56 6.73 -19.79
CA HIS A 198 9.53 7.76 -20.84
C HIS A 198 10.90 8.18 -21.38
N PHE A 199 11.98 7.86 -20.66
CA PHE A 199 13.36 8.25 -21.01
C PHE A 199 14.31 7.06 -21.21
N LYS A 200 13.93 5.86 -20.73
CA LYS A 200 14.81 4.68 -20.82
C LYS A 200 15.04 4.25 -22.27
N GLY A 201 16.31 4.25 -22.67
CA GLY A 201 16.76 3.82 -24.00
C GLY A 201 16.81 4.93 -25.04
N PHE A 202 16.51 6.18 -24.68
CA PHE A 202 16.68 7.34 -25.55
C PHE A 202 18.08 7.93 -25.43
N GLU A 203 18.58 8.52 -26.51
CA GLU A 203 19.93 9.05 -26.57
C GLU A 203 20.07 10.38 -25.81
N HIS A 204 21.27 10.61 -25.27
CA HIS A 204 21.65 11.87 -24.65
C HIS A 204 21.92 12.93 -25.73
N GLY A 205 21.27 14.08 -25.66
CA GLY A 205 21.57 15.21 -26.53
C GLY A 205 20.33 16.02 -26.95
N ARG A 206 20.47 16.79 -28.03
CA ARG A 206 19.42 17.66 -28.59
C ARG A 206 18.45 16.87 -29.48
N HIS A 207 17.75 15.92 -28.88
CA HIS A 207 16.77 15.08 -29.59
C HIS A 207 15.42 15.16 -28.87
N GLU A 208 14.33 15.27 -29.64
CA GLU A 208 12.95 15.40 -29.13
C GLU A 208 12.34 14.09 -28.62
N GLU A 209 13.16 13.07 -28.39
CA GLU A 209 12.73 11.66 -28.30
C GLU A 209 12.21 11.25 -26.91
N THR A 210 11.27 11.99 -26.32
CA THR A 210 10.55 11.45 -25.16
C THR A 210 9.24 10.81 -25.60
N LEU A 211 8.82 9.73 -24.94
CA LEU A 211 7.50 9.16 -25.18
C LEU A 211 6.41 10.20 -24.83
N GLY A 212 5.75 10.74 -25.86
CA GLY A 212 4.71 11.76 -25.73
C GLY A 212 5.20 13.22 -25.87
N GLY A 213 6.50 13.46 -25.97
CA GLY A 213 7.10 14.78 -26.06
C GLY A 213 7.14 15.54 -24.73
N CYS A 214 7.95 16.61 -24.65
CA CYS A 214 8.23 17.32 -23.40
C CYS A 214 6.95 17.89 -22.74
N LYS A 215 6.00 18.35 -23.56
CA LYS A 215 4.75 18.97 -23.11
C LYS A 215 3.71 17.96 -22.60
N ALA A 216 3.94 16.65 -22.75
CA ALA A 216 3.04 15.63 -22.22
C ALA A 216 2.98 15.66 -20.68
N CYS A 217 4.13 15.92 -20.03
CA CYS A 217 4.22 15.93 -18.58
C CYS A 217 4.00 17.34 -18.02
N HIS A 218 4.66 18.37 -18.57
CA HIS A 218 4.58 19.73 -18.03
C HIS A 218 4.55 20.79 -19.12
N GLY A 219 3.92 21.93 -18.84
CA GLY A 219 3.96 23.08 -19.73
C GLY A 219 5.25 23.88 -19.61
N SER A 220 5.41 24.87 -20.51
CA SER A 220 6.39 25.94 -20.31
C SER A 220 5.97 26.85 -19.15
N PRO A 221 6.93 27.45 -18.42
CA PRO A 221 6.63 28.46 -17.41
C PRO A 221 5.75 29.59 -17.97
N LYS A 222 4.75 30.00 -17.19
CA LYS A 222 3.85 31.11 -17.57
C LYS A 222 4.45 32.48 -17.25
N SER A 223 5.24 32.57 -16.20
CA SER A 223 5.90 33.80 -15.78
C SER A 223 7.21 33.99 -16.55
N ALA A 224 7.60 35.25 -16.73
CA ALA A 224 8.94 35.60 -17.20
C ALA A 224 9.99 35.03 -16.23
N VAL A 225 11.09 34.53 -16.77
CA VAL A 225 12.23 34.04 -16.01
C VAL A 225 13.39 35.03 -16.19
N ARG A 226 13.99 35.46 -15.09
CA ARG A 226 15.15 36.35 -15.14
C ARG A 226 16.38 35.56 -15.59
N LEU A 227 16.90 35.90 -16.77
CA LEU A 227 18.20 35.45 -17.25
C LEU A 227 19.24 36.58 -17.10
N PRO A 228 20.55 36.28 -17.14
CA PRO A 228 21.59 37.31 -17.15
C PRO A 228 21.42 38.35 -18.27
N THR A 229 20.87 37.92 -19.41
CA THR A 229 20.65 38.72 -20.61
C THR A 229 19.35 39.55 -20.59
N GLY A 230 18.48 39.35 -19.60
CA GLY A 230 17.17 40.02 -19.54
C GLY A 230 16.07 39.13 -18.99
N ASP A 231 14.83 39.63 -19.02
CA ASP A 231 13.65 38.81 -18.75
C ASP A 231 13.30 37.95 -19.96
N PHE A 232 13.03 36.68 -19.72
CA PHE A 232 12.74 35.69 -20.75
C PHE A 232 11.33 35.13 -20.59
N GLU A 233 10.47 35.39 -21.57
CA GLU A 233 9.11 34.87 -21.62
C GLU A 233 9.01 33.67 -22.55
N HIS A 234 8.79 32.48 -21.98
CA HIS A 234 8.73 31.24 -22.76
C HIS A 234 7.64 31.27 -23.83
N ALA A 235 6.48 31.85 -23.54
CA ALA A 235 5.34 31.92 -24.47
C ALA A 235 5.75 32.49 -25.84
N GLN A 236 6.54 33.57 -25.86
CA GLN A 236 7.00 34.21 -27.09
C GLN A 236 7.81 33.28 -28.00
N TYR A 237 8.55 32.33 -27.43
CA TYR A 237 9.39 31.39 -28.20
C TYR A 237 8.63 30.11 -28.54
N VAL A 238 7.84 29.60 -27.60
CA VAL A 238 7.00 28.41 -27.79
C VAL A 238 5.95 28.65 -28.88
N ASP A 239 5.32 29.83 -28.92
CA ASP A 239 4.32 30.19 -29.92
C ASP A 239 4.92 30.35 -31.32
N ARG A 240 6.22 30.64 -31.41
CA ARG A 240 7.00 30.67 -32.65
C ARG A 240 7.55 29.30 -33.07
N GLY A 241 7.22 28.24 -32.34
CA GLY A 241 7.69 26.88 -32.64
C GLY A 241 9.17 26.64 -32.36
N VAL A 242 9.80 27.46 -31.51
CA VAL A 242 11.20 27.23 -31.12
C VAL A 242 11.29 25.94 -30.29
N ALA A 243 12.10 25.00 -30.76
CA ALA A 243 12.29 23.71 -30.12
C ALA A 243 12.96 23.84 -28.75
N CYS A 244 12.55 22.99 -27.79
CA CYS A 244 12.92 23.13 -26.38
C CYS A 244 14.42 22.87 -26.16
N GLU A 245 14.97 21.91 -26.89
CA GLU A 245 16.36 21.43 -26.87
C GLU A 245 17.38 22.48 -27.33
N ASN A 246 16.94 23.54 -28.02
CA ASN A 246 17.78 24.69 -28.32
C ASN A 246 18.29 25.39 -27.04
N CYS A 247 17.54 25.24 -25.94
CA CYS A 247 17.91 25.76 -24.62
C CYS A 247 18.03 24.66 -23.55
N HIS A 248 17.32 23.54 -23.71
CA HIS A 248 17.25 22.41 -22.78
C HIS A 248 17.91 21.14 -23.34
N ALA A 249 19.20 21.22 -23.68
CA ALA A 249 19.92 20.19 -24.43
C ALA A 249 20.30 18.90 -23.64
N ASP A 250 20.27 18.93 -22.30
CA ASP A 250 20.78 17.83 -21.46
C ASP A 250 19.70 17.24 -20.53
N VAL A 251 18.47 17.11 -21.04
CA VAL A 251 17.32 16.65 -20.26
C VAL A 251 17.29 15.13 -20.03
N VAL A 252 17.76 14.35 -20.99
CA VAL A 252 17.93 12.89 -20.85
C VAL A 252 19.31 12.64 -20.28
N LYS A 253 19.48 11.85 -19.22
CA LYS A 253 20.81 11.48 -18.70
C LYS A 253 20.85 10.00 -18.34
N GLY A 254 21.89 9.31 -18.81
CA GLY A 254 22.05 7.87 -18.64
C GLY A 254 21.13 7.05 -19.54
N ASP A 255 21.29 5.72 -19.52
CA ASP A 255 20.57 4.74 -20.33
C ASP A 255 19.56 3.90 -19.52
N GLY A 256 19.51 4.13 -18.20
CA GLY A 256 18.70 3.33 -17.28
C GLY A 256 19.17 1.87 -17.15
N ALA A 257 20.44 1.59 -17.44
CA ALA A 257 21.06 0.31 -17.19
C ALA A 257 21.20 0.06 -15.68
N VAL A 258 20.77 -1.12 -15.25
CA VAL A 258 20.90 -1.58 -13.87
C VAL A 258 21.94 -2.69 -13.84
N PRO A 259 23.03 -2.58 -13.05
CA PRO A 259 24.01 -3.65 -12.91
C PRO A 259 23.32 -4.96 -12.50
N ARG A 260 23.73 -6.11 -13.07
CA ARG A 260 23.14 -7.42 -12.75
C ARG A 260 23.13 -7.73 -11.24
N GLN A 261 24.15 -7.23 -10.55
CA GLN A 261 24.27 -7.36 -9.10
C GLN A 261 23.11 -6.72 -8.33
N THR A 262 22.57 -5.59 -8.82
CA THR A 262 21.40 -4.92 -8.23
C THR A 262 20.12 -5.75 -8.38
N CYS A 263 20.04 -6.61 -9.41
CA CYS A 263 18.90 -7.54 -9.56
C CYS A 263 18.79 -8.48 -8.36
N TRP A 264 19.93 -8.91 -7.78
CA TRP A 264 19.99 -9.75 -6.59
C TRP A 264 19.54 -9.06 -5.31
N ASN A 265 19.15 -7.79 -5.34
CA ASN A 265 18.51 -7.16 -4.19
C ASN A 265 17.00 -7.48 -4.16
N CYS A 266 16.38 -7.80 -5.31
CA CYS A 266 14.94 -7.99 -5.44
C CYS A 266 14.53 -9.36 -5.99
N HIS A 267 15.32 -9.96 -6.89
CA HIS A 267 15.12 -11.29 -7.49
C HIS A 267 16.17 -12.28 -6.98
#